data_AF-A0A9P6L026-F1
#
_entry.id   AF-A0A9P6L026-F1
#
_cell.length_a   1.000
_cell.length_b   1.000
_cell.length_c   1.000
_cell.angle_alpha   90.00
_cell.angle_beta   90.00
_cell.angle_gamma   90.00
#
_symmetry.space_group_name_H-M   'P 1'
#
loop_
_entity.id
_entity.type
_entity.pdbx_description
1 polymer ?
#
loop_
_entity_poly.entity_id
_entity_poly.type
_entity_poly.pdbx_seq_one_letter_code
_entity_poly.pdbx_strand_id
1 'polypeptide(L)'
;TLPGGSPCSTSNNRIDKLSHRFIDDCDDKTFCFGSPNGTCIPKRCRTDLFPFGYKDGDVLPPLCDPGSYCPDEGAGCKPLVDVGQPCQINQDRQCAPPSDWEELASDWNFNGSLCLGSACSHANVVLGQPCVLDSSDYISPGPNGQEFVTTITRHNCRTPQLFCNPASNVCESTKPAGSQCDHDQECRSYNCESQSKTCVLPPEELRGVPVWQYIVIIIAIFLGAPPNLIP
;
A
#
# COMPACT_ATOMS: atom_id res chain seq x y z
N THR A 1 19.13 -3.15 16.06
CA THR A 1 17.91 -3.57 16.78
C THR A 1 18.31 -4.40 17.99
N LEU A 2 17.55 -4.30 19.07
CA LEU A 2 17.82 -4.93 20.36
C LEU A 2 16.90 -6.15 20.56
N PRO A 3 17.41 -7.26 21.13
CA PRO A 3 16.60 -8.44 21.38
C PRO A 3 15.61 -8.22 22.53
N GLY A 4 14.56 -9.06 22.57
CA GLY A 4 13.59 -9.09 23.67
C GLY A 4 14.23 -9.11 25.06
N GLY A 5 13.67 -8.33 25.98
CA GLY A 5 14.17 -8.13 27.35
C GLY A 5 15.25 -7.05 27.48
N SER A 6 15.76 -6.50 26.38
CA SER A 6 16.75 -5.41 26.41
C SER A 6 16.10 -4.07 26.74
N PRO A 7 16.83 -3.15 27.42
CA PRO A 7 16.35 -1.80 27.65
C PRO A 7 16.28 -1.02 26.34
N CYS A 8 15.21 -0.26 26.14
CA CYS A 8 14.97 0.52 24.93
C CYS A 8 14.43 1.91 25.28
N SER A 9 14.41 2.84 24.33
CA SER A 9 13.78 4.15 24.52
C SER A 9 12.80 4.50 23.43
N THR A 10 11.57 4.88 23.80
CA THR A 10 10.58 5.40 22.85
C THR A 10 11.00 6.72 22.22
N SER A 11 12.01 7.42 22.78
CA SER A 11 12.56 8.65 22.19
C SER A 11 13.33 8.41 20.90
N ASN A 12 13.76 7.16 20.66
CA ASN A 12 14.51 6.78 19.45
C ASN A 12 13.60 6.37 18.30
N ASN A 13 12.28 6.27 18.56
CA ASN A 13 11.28 5.96 17.57
C ASN A 13 11.24 7.05 16.51
N ARG A 14 11.34 6.65 15.24
CA ARG A 14 11.34 7.57 14.11
C ARG A 14 10.81 6.89 12.87
N ILE A 15 10.41 7.70 11.90
CA ILE A 15 10.17 7.25 10.55
C ILE A 15 11.47 7.37 9.76
N ASP A 16 11.87 6.31 9.09
CA ASP A 16 12.98 6.33 8.16
C ASP A 16 12.68 7.31 7.01
N LYS A 17 13.61 8.22 6.74
CA LYS A 17 13.37 9.29 5.76
C LYS A 17 13.32 8.81 4.31
N LEU A 18 13.86 7.63 4.02
CA LEU A 18 13.98 7.11 2.66
C LEU A 18 12.83 6.15 2.33
N SER A 19 12.51 5.26 3.26
CA SER A 19 11.50 4.21 3.08
C SER A 19 10.16 4.54 3.74
N HIS A 20 10.09 5.60 4.55
CA HIS A 20 8.94 5.92 5.41
C HIS A 20 8.53 4.79 6.36
N ARG A 21 9.44 3.84 6.62
CA ARG A 21 9.23 2.74 7.57
C ARG A 21 9.41 3.22 9.00
N PHE A 22 8.56 2.76 9.91
CA PHE A 22 8.77 2.94 11.35
C PHE A 22 10.00 2.17 11.84
N ILE A 23 10.89 2.86 12.54
CA ILE A 23 12.09 2.32 13.18
C ILE A 23 12.02 2.60 14.68
N ASP A 24 12.16 1.55 15.48
CA ASP A 24 12.42 1.62 16.91
C ASP A 24 13.75 0.95 17.27
N ASP A 25 14.04 0.88 18.57
CA ASP A 25 15.26 0.24 19.08
C ASP A 25 15.21 -1.29 18.99
N CYS A 26 14.01 -1.88 18.97
CA CYS A 26 13.78 -3.31 19.17
C CYS A 26 13.91 -4.12 17.86
N ASP A 27 13.96 -5.44 17.96
CA ASP A 27 13.98 -6.32 16.78
C ASP A 27 12.61 -6.45 16.11
N ASP A 28 12.56 -7.08 14.93
CA ASP A 28 11.32 -7.15 14.14
C ASP A 28 10.16 -7.86 14.86
N LYS A 29 10.45 -8.65 15.91
CA LYS A 29 9.47 -9.41 16.70
C LYS A 29 9.03 -8.70 17.98
N THR A 30 9.74 -7.66 18.38
CA THR A 30 9.52 -6.95 19.64
C THR A 30 9.25 -5.47 19.40
N PHE A 31 8.81 -4.77 20.44
CA PHE A 31 8.61 -3.32 20.41
C PHE A 31 8.96 -2.72 21.76
N CYS A 32 9.29 -1.44 21.76
CA CYS A 32 9.67 -0.77 23.00
C CYS A 32 8.45 -0.43 23.87
N PHE A 33 8.30 -1.13 25.00
CA PHE A 33 7.20 -0.92 25.95
C PHE A 33 7.68 -0.23 27.24
N GLY A 34 6.98 0.82 27.64
CA GLY A 34 7.33 1.68 28.77
C GLY A 34 8.04 2.94 28.28
N SER A 35 7.45 4.11 28.55
CA SER A 35 8.01 5.41 28.15
C SER A 35 8.53 6.16 29.38
N PRO A 36 9.69 6.83 29.31
CA PRO A 36 10.64 6.87 28.19
C PRO A 36 11.68 5.74 28.20
N ASN A 37 11.91 5.09 29.35
CA ASN A 37 12.84 3.98 29.50
C ASN A 37 12.05 2.66 29.54
N GLY A 38 12.01 1.99 28.40
CA GLY A 38 11.22 0.79 28.19
C GLY A 38 12.03 -0.49 28.19
N THR A 39 11.34 -1.57 27.86
CA THR A 39 11.94 -2.87 27.58
C THR A 39 11.35 -3.41 26.29
N CYS A 40 12.18 -4.02 25.44
CA CYS A 40 11.70 -4.70 24.25
C CYS A 40 10.85 -5.90 24.66
N ILE A 41 9.56 -5.87 24.35
CA ILE A 41 8.63 -6.98 24.61
C ILE A 41 8.03 -7.49 23.29
N PRO A 42 7.55 -8.74 23.22
CA PRO A 42 6.95 -9.28 22.01
C PRO A 42 5.79 -8.41 21.48
N LYS A 43 5.72 -8.26 20.16
CA LYS A 43 4.58 -7.62 19.48
C LYS A 43 3.29 -8.35 19.82
N ARG A 44 2.22 -7.58 20.02
CA ARG A 44 0.89 -8.08 20.45
C ARG A 44 -0.11 -8.14 19.32
N CYS A 45 0.21 -7.58 18.17
CA CYS A 45 -0.57 -7.71 16.94
C CYS A 45 0.36 -7.70 15.73
N ARG A 46 -0.19 -8.05 14.57
CA ARG A 46 0.48 -7.93 13.27
C ARG A 46 -0.47 -7.35 12.22
N THR A 47 0.10 -6.77 11.19
CA THR A 47 -0.63 -6.25 10.02
C THR A 47 -0.64 -7.26 8.87
N ASP A 48 0.48 -7.97 8.69
CA ASP A 48 0.66 -8.90 7.56
C ASP A 48 0.37 -10.36 7.92
N LEU A 49 -0.14 -11.09 6.94
CA LEU A 49 -0.30 -12.55 6.98
C LEU A 49 1.05 -13.28 7.10
N PHE A 50 2.13 -12.67 6.60
CA PHE A 50 3.49 -13.19 6.64
C PHE A 50 4.43 -12.12 7.18
N PRO A 51 4.46 -11.89 8.50
CA PRO A 51 5.24 -10.81 9.09
C PRO A 51 6.74 -11.06 8.97
N PHE A 52 7.50 -10.03 8.61
CA PHE A 52 8.95 -10.09 8.52
C PHE A 52 9.60 -10.47 9.86
N GLY A 53 10.72 -11.19 9.80
CA GLY A 53 11.50 -11.60 10.96
C GLY A 53 11.05 -12.92 11.62
N TYR A 54 9.84 -13.40 11.34
CA TYR A 54 9.33 -14.70 11.83
C TYR A 54 9.74 -15.85 10.91
N LYS A 55 10.04 -17.01 11.50
CA LYS A 55 10.39 -18.25 10.80
C LYS A 55 9.23 -19.24 10.86
N ASP A 56 9.25 -20.23 9.97
CA ASP A 56 8.29 -21.33 10.02
C ASP A 56 8.31 -22.01 11.40
N GLY A 57 7.13 -22.13 12.01
CA GLY A 57 6.94 -22.68 13.35
C GLY A 57 7.00 -21.67 14.49
N ASP A 58 7.35 -20.40 14.24
CA ASP A 58 7.23 -19.35 15.24
C ASP A 58 5.76 -19.05 15.58
N VAL A 59 5.50 -18.68 16.84
CA VAL A 59 4.19 -18.18 17.26
C VAL A 59 4.04 -16.74 16.75
N LEU A 60 3.12 -16.55 15.80
CA LEU A 60 2.83 -15.23 15.25
C LEU A 60 1.88 -14.44 16.17
N PRO A 61 2.07 -13.12 16.34
CA PRO A 61 1.05 -12.26 16.94
C PRO A 61 -0.28 -12.39 16.18
N PRO A 62 -1.43 -12.18 16.85
CA PRO A 62 -2.72 -12.22 16.18
C PRO A 62 -2.88 -11.06 15.18
N LEU A 63 -3.68 -11.30 14.13
CA LEU A 63 -4.25 -10.21 13.34
C LEU A 63 -5.33 -9.52 14.19
N CYS A 64 -5.57 -8.24 13.91
CA CYS A 64 -6.64 -7.50 14.58
C CYS A 64 -8.01 -7.87 14.00
N ASP A 65 -9.01 -7.93 14.88
CA ASP A 65 -10.40 -8.15 14.48
C ASP A 65 -10.93 -6.98 13.65
N PRO A 66 -11.95 -7.19 12.79
CA PRO A 66 -12.60 -6.13 12.05
C PRO A 66 -13.05 -4.98 12.96
N GLY A 67 -12.81 -3.72 12.54
CA GLY A 67 -13.07 -2.54 13.37
C GLY A 67 -11.91 -2.14 14.29
N SER A 68 -10.75 -2.79 14.16
CA SER A 68 -9.51 -2.42 14.85
C SER A 68 -8.31 -2.53 13.91
N TYR A 69 -7.21 -1.86 14.27
CA TYR A 69 -5.96 -1.88 13.52
C TYR A 69 -4.76 -2.18 14.42
N CYS A 70 -3.69 -2.71 13.82
CA CYS A 70 -2.41 -2.86 14.49
C CYS A 70 -1.53 -1.64 14.18
N PRO A 71 -1.09 -0.87 15.19
CA PRO A 71 -0.18 0.25 14.95
C PRO A 71 1.21 -0.26 14.54
N ASP A 72 2.02 0.59 13.91
CA ASP A 72 3.35 0.22 13.38
C ASP A 72 4.27 -0.46 14.40
N GLU A 73 4.24 0.02 15.66
CA GLU A 73 5.02 -0.56 16.73
C GLU A 73 4.55 -1.97 17.13
N GLY A 74 3.33 -2.39 16.75
CA GLY A 74 2.79 -3.70 17.13
C GLY A 74 2.38 -3.82 18.60
N ALA A 75 2.07 -2.70 19.25
CA ALA A 75 1.74 -2.63 20.68
C ALA A 75 0.42 -3.32 21.07
N GLY A 76 -0.40 -3.69 20.08
CA GLY A 76 -1.71 -4.32 20.25
C GLY A 76 -2.78 -3.61 19.43
N CYS A 77 -3.91 -4.28 19.24
CA CYS A 77 -5.00 -3.76 18.43
C CYS A 77 -5.64 -2.53 19.06
N LYS A 78 -5.84 -1.48 18.25
CA LYS A 78 -6.46 -0.21 18.62
C LYS A 78 -7.74 -0.01 17.80
N PRO A 79 -8.75 0.69 18.33
CA PRO A 79 -9.94 1.03 17.54
C PRO A 79 -9.57 1.89 16.33
N LEU A 80 -10.36 1.81 15.26
CA LEU A 80 -10.17 2.69 14.10
C LEU A 80 -10.28 4.17 14.48
N VAL A 81 -9.59 5.00 13.70
CA VAL A 81 -9.38 6.43 13.91
C VAL A 81 -10.38 7.21 13.07
N ASP A 82 -11.09 8.14 13.71
CA ASP A 82 -12.07 8.99 13.04
C ASP A 82 -11.44 9.97 12.05
N VAL A 83 -12.23 10.46 11.09
CA VAL A 83 -11.83 11.48 10.12
C VAL A 83 -11.29 12.73 10.83
N GLY A 84 -10.21 13.29 10.29
CA GLY A 84 -9.51 14.46 10.81
C GLY A 84 -8.59 14.18 12.00
N GLN A 85 -8.61 12.96 12.57
CA GLN A 85 -7.70 12.59 13.64
C GLN A 85 -6.34 12.10 13.11
N PRO A 86 -5.28 12.16 13.93
CA PRO A 86 -3.93 11.80 13.51
C PRO A 86 -3.79 10.34 13.08
N CYS A 87 -3.03 10.11 12.02
CA CYS A 87 -2.86 8.81 11.40
C CYS A 87 -1.39 8.59 10.98
N GLN A 88 -0.88 7.36 11.12
CA GLN A 88 0.45 6.92 10.66
C GLN A 88 0.53 6.90 9.13
N ILE A 89 1.62 7.40 8.55
CA ILE A 89 1.81 7.50 7.11
C ILE A 89 1.62 6.13 6.42
N ASN A 90 0.94 6.11 5.28
CA ASN A 90 0.59 4.90 4.51
C ASN A 90 -0.23 3.83 5.26
N GLN A 91 -0.78 4.13 6.44
CA GLN A 91 -1.61 3.20 7.21
C GLN A 91 -3.11 3.52 7.07
N ASP A 92 -3.64 3.51 5.85
CA ASP A 92 -5.08 3.79 5.62
C ASP A 92 -6.00 2.90 6.45
N ARG A 93 -5.56 1.66 6.74
CA ARG A 93 -6.30 0.69 7.53
C ARG A 93 -6.60 1.14 8.96
N GLN A 94 -5.87 2.14 9.47
CA GLN A 94 -6.16 2.71 10.78
C GLN A 94 -7.41 3.60 10.75
N CYS A 95 -7.78 4.15 9.59
CA CYS A 95 -8.86 5.11 9.47
C CYS A 95 -10.22 4.41 9.37
N ALA A 96 -11.23 4.99 10.03
CA ALA A 96 -12.58 4.45 10.02
C ALA A 96 -13.26 4.65 8.64
N PRO A 97 -13.81 3.57 8.04
CA PRO A 97 -14.48 3.66 6.74
C PRO A 97 -15.78 4.45 6.82
N PRO A 98 -16.18 5.12 5.73
CA PRO A 98 -17.49 5.75 5.62
C PRO A 98 -18.58 4.67 5.48
N SER A 99 -19.84 5.06 5.68
CA SER A 99 -20.98 4.14 5.56
C SER A 99 -21.15 3.58 4.13
N ASP A 100 -20.79 4.37 3.11
CA ASP A 100 -20.83 4.06 1.69
C ASP A 100 -19.47 3.54 1.17
N TRP A 101 -18.67 2.91 2.03
CA TRP A 101 -17.32 2.47 1.68
C TRP A 101 -17.27 1.54 0.46
N GLU A 102 -18.30 0.74 0.21
CA GLU A 102 -18.36 -0.18 -0.94
C GLU A 102 -18.31 0.58 -2.28
N GLU A 103 -18.86 1.79 -2.33
CA GLU A 103 -18.82 2.65 -3.53
C GLU A 103 -17.49 3.39 -3.68
N LEU A 104 -16.78 3.59 -2.58
CA LEU A 104 -15.55 4.37 -2.51
C LEU A 104 -14.29 3.50 -2.50
N ALA A 105 -14.43 2.20 -2.23
CA ALA A 105 -13.32 1.26 -2.16
C ALA A 105 -12.62 1.15 -3.51
N SER A 106 -11.30 1.22 -3.48
CA SER A 106 -10.44 0.99 -4.65
C SER A 106 -9.09 0.45 -4.18
N ASP A 107 -8.24 0.05 -5.13
CA ASP A 107 -6.88 -0.42 -4.86
C ASP A 107 -5.98 0.67 -4.22
N TRP A 108 -6.45 1.92 -4.18
CA TRP A 108 -5.69 3.08 -3.71
C TRP A 108 -6.07 3.56 -2.30
N ASN A 109 -7.02 2.87 -1.66
CA ASN A 109 -7.52 3.20 -0.33
C ASN A 109 -7.87 1.94 0.46
N PHE A 110 -8.21 2.11 1.74
CA PHE A 110 -8.77 1.01 2.54
C PHE A 110 -10.25 1.25 2.83
N ASN A 111 -11.13 0.58 2.08
CA ASN A 111 -12.58 0.73 2.19
C ASN A 111 -12.98 2.22 2.13
N GLY A 112 -12.48 2.95 1.14
CA GLY A 112 -12.73 4.38 0.99
C GLY A 112 -11.98 5.29 1.95
N SER A 113 -11.18 4.75 2.89
CA SER A 113 -10.41 5.52 3.87
C SER A 113 -8.98 5.75 3.43
N LEU A 114 -8.44 6.91 3.77
CA LEU A 114 -7.10 7.35 3.40
C LEU A 114 -6.44 8.05 4.59
N CYS A 115 -5.16 7.79 4.82
CA CYS A 115 -4.33 8.65 5.65
C CYS A 115 -3.58 9.64 4.75
N LEU A 116 -3.98 10.92 4.77
CA LEU A 116 -3.38 11.99 3.97
C LEU A 116 -2.87 13.09 4.89
N GLY A 117 -1.59 13.49 4.75
CA GLY A 117 -0.99 14.55 5.55
C GLY A 117 -1.03 14.26 7.06
N SER A 118 -0.92 12.98 7.43
CA SER A 118 -1.06 12.48 8.80
C SER A 118 -2.43 12.72 9.44
N ALA A 119 -3.50 12.91 8.65
CA ALA A 119 -4.87 12.94 9.11
C ALA A 119 -5.77 11.96 8.34
N CYS A 120 -6.69 11.29 9.04
CA CYS A 120 -7.65 10.39 8.40
C CYS A 120 -8.63 11.19 7.52
N SER A 121 -8.91 10.67 6.33
CA SER A 121 -9.82 11.26 5.34
C SER A 121 -10.53 10.17 4.54
N HIS A 122 -11.54 10.54 3.76
CA HIS A 122 -12.28 9.64 2.88
C HIS A 122 -12.07 10.00 1.42
N ALA A 123 -12.06 9.00 0.54
CA ALA A 123 -11.91 9.14 -0.91
C ALA A 123 -13.22 9.57 -1.60
N ASN A 124 -13.94 10.56 -1.04
CA ASN A 124 -15.31 10.89 -1.45
C ASN A 124 -15.44 12.19 -2.25
N VAL A 125 -14.34 12.90 -2.53
CA VAL A 125 -14.37 14.20 -3.21
C VAL A 125 -14.73 14.03 -4.69
N VAL A 126 -15.71 14.80 -5.14
CA VAL A 126 -16.30 14.72 -6.49
C VAL A 126 -15.68 15.72 -7.46
N LEU A 127 -16.00 15.56 -8.76
CA LEU A 127 -15.49 16.40 -9.84
C LEU A 127 -15.70 17.90 -9.56
N GLY A 128 -14.65 18.69 -9.74
CA GLY A 128 -14.68 20.15 -9.57
C GLY A 128 -14.59 20.64 -8.11
N GLN A 129 -14.53 19.75 -7.13
CA GLN A 129 -14.35 20.11 -5.71
C GLN A 129 -12.87 20.14 -5.30
N PRO A 130 -12.52 20.95 -4.28
CA PRO A 130 -11.16 21.00 -3.77
C PRO A 130 -10.75 19.67 -3.14
N CYS A 131 -9.52 19.25 -3.42
CA CYS A 131 -8.97 17.99 -2.93
C CYS A 131 -7.74 18.19 -2.06
N VAL A 132 -7.44 17.17 -1.25
CA VAL A 132 -6.22 17.05 -0.47
C VAL A 132 -5.30 16.09 -1.21
N LEU A 133 -4.05 16.51 -1.38
CA LEU A 133 -2.99 15.76 -2.03
C LEU A 133 -1.85 15.55 -1.04
N ASP A 134 -1.33 14.33 -1.01
CA ASP A 134 -0.18 13.94 -0.20
C ASP A 134 0.85 13.26 -1.10
N SER A 135 2.06 13.80 -1.16
CA SER A 135 3.16 13.29 -1.99
C SER A 135 4.32 12.88 -1.11
N SER A 136 4.75 11.63 -1.27
CA SER A 136 5.87 11.05 -0.54
C SER A 136 6.92 10.53 -1.51
N ASP A 137 8.15 10.99 -1.34
CA ASP A 137 9.30 10.51 -2.10
C ASP A 137 9.95 9.32 -1.39
N TYR A 138 10.14 8.24 -2.12
CA TYR A 138 10.84 7.04 -1.69
C TYR A 138 12.16 6.95 -2.41
N ILE A 139 13.24 6.78 -1.66
CA ILE A 139 14.58 6.63 -2.23
C ILE A 139 14.98 5.17 -2.15
N SER A 140 15.15 4.55 -3.32
CA SER A 140 15.53 3.14 -3.43
C SER A 140 16.93 3.00 -4.03
N PRO A 141 17.78 2.09 -3.50
CA PRO A 141 19.07 1.79 -4.10
C PRO A 141 18.88 1.01 -5.40
N GLY A 142 19.46 1.54 -6.47
CA GLY A 142 19.49 0.91 -7.78
C GLY A 142 20.54 -0.20 -7.90
N PRO A 143 20.50 -0.98 -8.99
CA PRO A 143 21.37 -2.13 -9.20
C PRO A 143 22.88 -1.79 -9.21
N ASN A 144 23.23 -0.52 -9.45
CA ASN A 144 24.62 -0.02 -9.46
C ASN A 144 24.95 0.89 -8.26
N GLY A 145 24.13 0.89 -7.20
CA GLY A 145 24.27 1.81 -6.07
C GLY A 145 23.85 3.25 -6.36
N GLN A 146 23.26 3.52 -7.53
CA GLN A 146 22.62 4.80 -7.85
C GLN A 146 21.27 4.88 -7.13
N GLU A 147 20.97 6.01 -6.51
CA GLU A 147 19.68 6.23 -5.85
C GLU A 147 18.61 6.59 -6.88
N PHE A 148 17.46 5.91 -6.82
CA PHE A 148 16.27 6.21 -7.61
C PHE A 148 15.19 6.77 -6.70
N VAL A 149 14.67 7.96 -7.04
CA VAL A 149 13.56 8.58 -6.32
C VAL A 149 12.25 8.19 -7.01
N THR A 150 11.33 7.63 -6.24
CA THR A 150 9.97 7.33 -6.68
C THR A 150 9.01 8.16 -5.84
N THR A 151 8.31 9.09 -6.50
CA THR A 151 7.28 9.90 -5.86
C THR A 151 5.94 9.20 -5.94
N ILE A 152 5.37 8.86 -4.79
CA ILE A 152 3.99 8.37 -4.71
C ILE A 152 3.09 9.52 -4.31
N THR A 153 2.16 9.87 -5.18
CA THR A 153 1.14 10.89 -4.91
C THR A 153 -0.18 10.20 -4.60
N ARG A 154 -0.88 10.67 -3.57
CA ARG A 154 -2.15 10.14 -3.06
C ARG A 154 -3.13 11.29 -2.87
N HIS A 155 -4.43 11.01 -2.97
CA HIS A 155 -5.46 12.04 -2.87
C HIS A 155 -6.84 11.50 -2.48
N ASN A 156 -7.72 12.39 -2.03
CA ASN A 156 -9.09 12.06 -1.60
C ASN A 156 -10.18 12.20 -2.68
N CYS A 157 -9.82 12.41 -3.94
CA CYS A 157 -10.77 12.31 -5.05
C CYS A 157 -11.27 10.87 -5.22
N ARG A 158 -12.52 10.72 -5.69
CA ARG A 158 -13.11 9.40 -5.99
C ARG A 158 -12.31 8.67 -7.07
N THR A 159 -11.62 7.61 -6.69
CA THR A 159 -10.86 6.74 -7.59
C THR A 159 -11.74 5.57 -8.07
N PRO A 160 -11.47 5.01 -9.26
CA PRO A 160 -10.43 5.38 -10.23
C PRO A 160 -10.87 6.44 -11.25
N GLN A 161 -12.03 7.08 -11.10
CA GLN A 161 -12.55 7.99 -12.13
C GLN A 161 -11.99 9.41 -12.04
N LEU A 162 -11.60 9.86 -10.85
CA LEU A 162 -11.10 11.20 -10.61
C LEU A 162 -9.69 11.17 -10.02
N PHE A 163 -8.95 12.25 -10.26
CA PHE A 163 -7.65 12.51 -9.67
C PHE A 163 -7.55 13.95 -9.18
N CYS A 164 -6.69 14.21 -8.20
CA CYS A 164 -6.44 15.56 -7.71
C CYS A 164 -5.37 16.23 -8.58
N ASN A 165 -5.72 17.28 -9.31
CA ASN A 165 -4.75 18.01 -10.11
C ASN A 165 -3.87 18.89 -9.18
N PRO A 166 -2.54 18.69 -9.15
CA PRO A 166 -1.65 19.42 -8.25
C PRO A 166 -1.53 20.92 -8.56
N ALA A 167 -1.87 21.35 -9.78
CA ALA A 167 -1.83 22.75 -10.17
C ALA A 167 -3.07 23.53 -9.71
N SER A 168 -4.25 22.89 -9.72
CA SER A 168 -5.53 23.51 -9.36
C SER A 168 -6.03 23.13 -7.96
N ASN A 169 -5.49 22.06 -7.37
CA ASN A 169 -6.00 21.41 -6.15
C ASN A 169 -7.49 21.05 -6.23
N VAL A 170 -7.93 20.62 -7.41
CA VAL A 170 -9.32 20.24 -7.69
C VAL A 170 -9.38 18.84 -8.30
N CYS A 171 -10.44 18.10 -7.99
CA CYS A 171 -10.68 16.80 -8.60
C CYS A 171 -11.08 16.95 -10.08
N GLU A 172 -10.34 16.30 -10.95
CA GLU A 172 -10.54 16.26 -12.40
C GLU A 172 -10.72 14.81 -12.87
N SER A 173 -11.29 14.60 -14.06
CA SER A 173 -11.50 13.27 -14.61
C SER A 173 -10.19 12.63 -15.06
N THR A 174 -9.99 11.37 -14.68
CA THR A 174 -8.89 10.54 -15.18
C THR A 174 -9.03 10.27 -16.68
N LYS A 175 -7.89 10.03 -17.31
CA LYS A 175 -7.71 9.88 -18.75
C LYS A 175 -7.62 8.41 -19.14
N PRO A 176 -8.19 8.00 -20.28
CA PRO A 176 -8.09 6.62 -20.77
C PRO A 176 -6.69 6.33 -21.35
N ALA A 177 -6.38 5.05 -21.52
CA ALA A 177 -5.13 4.60 -22.16
C ALA A 177 -4.92 5.25 -23.54
N GLY A 178 -3.68 5.61 -23.84
CA GLY A 178 -3.25 6.35 -25.03
C GLY A 178 -3.38 7.88 -24.93
N SER A 179 -4.00 8.41 -23.89
CA SER A 179 -4.11 9.86 -23.66
C SER A 179 -2.81 10.43 -23.10
N GLN A 180 -2.51 11.69 -23.39
CA GLN A 180 -1.35 12.39 -22.83
C GLN A 180 -1.50 12.61 -21.32
N CYS A 181 -0.42 12.38 -20.57
CA CYS A 181 -0.34 12.54 -19.12
C CYS A 181 1.03 13.07 -18.71
N ASP A 182 1.08 13.77 -17.58
CA ASP A 182 2.34 14.15 -16.94
C ASP A 182 2.62 13.29 -15.70
N HIS A 183 1.56 12.87 -15.01
CA HIS A 183 1.63 12.06 -13.80
C HIS A 183 0.73 10.82 -13.85
N ASP A 184 1.11 9.80 -13.09
CA ASP A 184 0.42 8.51 -13.00
C ASP A 184 -1.06 8.65 -12.65
N GLN A 185 -1.38 9.49 -11.66
CA GLN A 185 -2.75 9.69 -11.18
C GLN A 185 -3.70 10.28 -12.24
N GLU A 186 -3.18 10.94 -13.27
CA GLU A 186 -4.03 11.43 -14.36
C GLU A 186 -4.63 10.29 -15.17
N CYS A 187 -4.03 9.10 -15.13
CA CYS A 187 -4.45 7.94 -15.90
C CYS A 187 -5.41 7.08 -15.08
N ARG A 188 -6.45 6.56 -15.74
CA ARG A 188 -7.38 5.62 -15.10
C ARG A 188 -6.70 4.31 -14.68
N SER A 189 -5.60 3.98 -15.33
CA SER A 189 -4.70 2.87 -15.02
C SER A 189 -3.69 3.20 -13.93
N TYR A 190 -3.59 4.46 -13.49
CA TYR A 190 -2.54 4.96 -12.61
C TYR A 190 -1.11 4.74 -13.13
N ASN A 191 -0.95 4.71 -14.44
CA ASN A 191 0.33 4.44 -15.10
C ASN A 191 0.52 5.40 -16.28
N CYS A 192 1.42 6.37 -16.11
CA CYS A 192 1.85 7.31 -17.12
C CYS A 192 3.27 6.99 -17.59
N GLU A 193 3.41 6.48 -18.81
CA GLU A 193 4.72 6.07 -19.32
C GLU A 193 5.62 7.30 -19.55
N SER A 194 6.79 7.31 -18.90
CA SER A 194 7.69 8.47 -18.89
C SER A 194 8.24 8.84 -20.27
N GLN A 195 8.40 7.87 -21.18
CA GLN A 195 8.95 8.09 -22.53
C GLN A 195 7.90 8.62 -23.51
N SER A 196 6.75 7.95 -23.60
CA SER A 196 5.68 8.34 -24.52
C SER A 196 4.82 9.48 -23.98
N LYS A 197 4.87 9.74 -22.67
CA LYS A 197 3.98 10.67 -21.95
C LYS A 197 2.51 10.34 -22.19
N THR A 198 2.20 9.05 -22.21
CA THR A 198 0.84 8.55 -22.40
C THR A 198 0.42 7.55 -21.33
N CYS A 199 -0.88 7.52 -21.07
CA CYS A 199 -1.48 6.55 -20.17
C CYS A 199 -1.36 5.15 -20.76
N VAL A 200 -0.78 4.22 -20.02
CA VAL A 200 -0.60 2.82 -20.43
C VAL A 200 -1.32 1.90 -19.47
N LEU A 201 -1.65 0.69 -19.93
CA LEU A 201 -2.17 -0.35 -19.05
C LEU A 201 -1.03 -0.91 -18.18
N PRO A 202 -1.29 -1.27 -16.91
CA PRO A 202 -0.27 -1.82 -16.04
C PRO A 202 0.28 -3.14 -16.61
N PRO A 203 1.56 -3.45 -16.36
CA PRO A 203 2.20 -4.67 -16.89
C PRO A 203 1.60 -5.96 -16.32
N GLU A 204 0.89 -5.88 -15.20
CA GLU A 204 0.24 -6.98 -14.49
C GLU A 204 -1.17 -7.28 -14.99
N GLU A 205 -1.74 -6.42 -15.86
CA GLU A 205 -3.00 -6.73 -16.50
C GLU A 205 -2.80 -7.97 -17.36
N LEU A 206 -3.57 -9.03 -17.09
CA LEU A 206 -3.54 -10.28 -17.83
C LEU A 206 -3.68 -9.96 -19.32
N ARG A 207 -2.55 -9.91 -20.04
CA ARG A 207 -2.56 -10.01 -21.49
C ARG A 207 -3.21 -11.34 -21.78
N GLY A 208 -4.46 -11.29 -22.23
CA GLY A 208 -5.18 -12.47 -22.69
C GLY A 208 -4.23 -13.23 -23.61
N VAL A 209 -3.92 -14.46 -23.23
CA VAL A 209 -3.05 -15.35 -24.00
C VAL A 209 -3.61 -15.35 -25.42
N PRO A 210 -2.87 -14.86 -26.43
CA PRO A 210 -3.41 -14.77 -27.77
C PRO A 210 -3.84 -16.16 -28.24
N VAL A 211 -4.99 -16.26 -28.91
CA VAL A 211 -5.68 -17.52 -29.22
C VAL A 211 -4.75 -18.59 -29.83
N TRP A 212 -3.75 -18.18 -30.60
CA TRP A 212 -2.77 -19.09 -31.19
C TRP A 212 -1.96 -19.89 -30.15
N GLN A 213 -1.66 -19.32 -28.97
CA GLN A 213 -0.94 -20.02 -27.91
C GLN A 213 -1.77 -21.15 -27.32
N TYR A 214 -3.09 -20.98 -27.18
CA TYR A 214 -4.00 -22.06 -26.81
C TYR A 214 -4.02 -23.18 -27.86
N ILE A 215 -4.02 -22.82 -29.15
CA ILE A 215 -3.98 -23.80 -30.26
C ILE A 215 -2.70 -24.64 -30.19
N VAL A 216 -1.53 -24.01 -29.97
CA VAL A 216 -0.24 -24.72 -29.86
C VAL A 216 -0.22 -25.67 -28.65
N ILE A 217 -0.72 -25.22 -27.49
CA ILE A 217 -0.80 -26.06 -26.29
C ILE A 217 -1.71 -27.28 -26.52
N ILE A 218 -2.88 -27.08 -27.14
CA ILE A 218 -3.81 -28.15 -27.49
C ILE A 218 -3.13 -29.17 -28.42
N ILE A 219 -2.49 -28.71 -29.50
CA ILE A 219 -1.78 -29.58 -30.44
C ILE A 219 -0.67 -30.38 -29.74
N ALA A 220 0.10 -29.75 -28.85
CA ALA A 220 1.16 -30.42 -28.11
C ALA A 220 0.62 -31.53 -27.17
N ILE A 221 -0.53 -31.30 -26.52
CA ILE A 221 -1.19 -32.33 -25.70
C ILE A 221 -1.66 -33.50 -26.56
N PHE A 222 -2.29 -33.24 -27.71
CA PHE A 222 -2.85 -34.29 -28.56
C PHE A 222 -1.81 -35.04 -29.41
N LEU A 223 -0.71 -34.39 -29.81
CA LEU A 223 0.38 -35.04 -30.57
C LEU A 223 1.47 -35.63 -29.65
N GLY A 224 1.56 -35.18 -28.40
CA GLY A 224 2.54 -35.64 -27.42
C GLY A 224 2.05 -36.76 -26.50
N ALA A 225 0.77 -37.12 -26.52
CA ALA A 225 0.25 -38.24 -25.76
C ALA A 225 0.70 -39.58 -26.41
N PRO A 226 1.55 -40.39 -25.76
CA PRO A 226 1.81 -41.75 -26.24
C PRO A 226 0.51 -42.57 -26.13
N PRO A 227 0.23 -43.49 -27.08
CA PRO A 227 -1.06 -44.17 -27.21
C PRO A 227 -1.44 -45.16 -26.09
N ASN A 228 -0.78 -45.13 -24.92
CA ASN A 228 -0.93 -46.16 -23.87
C ASN A 228 -1.53 -45.68 -22.55
N LEU A 229 -2.23 -44.54 -22.51
CA LEU A 229 -3.00 -44.13 -21.33
C LEU A 229 -4.39 -43.62 -21.69
N ILE A 230 -5.21 -44.50 -22.24
CA ILE A 230 -6.67 -44.48 -22.10
C ILE A 230 -7.05 -45.92 -21.73
N PRO A 231 -7.69 -46.18 -20.56
CA PRO A 231 -8.10 -47.53 -20.17
C PRO A 231 -9.17 -48.11 -21.11
#